data_AF-A0A962RI18-F1
#
_entry.id   AF-A0A962RI18-F1
#
_cell.length_a   1.000
_cell.length_b   1.000
_cell.length_c   1.000
_cell.angle_alpha   90.00
_cell.angle_beta   90.00
_cell.angle_gamma   90.00
#
_symmetry.space_group_name_H-M   'P 1'
#
loop_
_entity.id
_entity.type
_entity.pdbx_description
1 polymer ?
#
loop_
_entity_poly.entity_id
_entity_poly.type
_entity_poly.pdbx_seq_one_letter_code
_entity_poly.pdbx_strand_id
1 'polypeptide(L)' 'RVALQGNIDPAVLYAPPEAIEREVARVLADFGQGPGHVFNLGHGIAPDSPPESVAVLVDAVHRLSRG' A
#
# COMPACT_ATOMS: atom_id res chain seq x y z
N ARG A 1 -22.44 -0.01 -2.18
CA ARG A 1 -21.11 0.08 -2.83
C ARG A 1 -20.10 0.08 -1.69
N VAL A 2 -19.47 -1.06 -1.46
CA VAL A 2 -18.51 -1.22 -0.35
C VAL A 2 -17.14 -1.01 -0.98
N ALA A 3 -16.38 -0.03 -0.50
CA ALA A 3 -14.95 -0.02 -0.78
C ALA A 3 -14.40 -1.26 -0.06
N LEU A 4 -13.93 -2.27 -0.80
CA LEU A 4 -13.06 -3.28 -0.20
C LEU A 4 -11.90 -2.54 0.45
N GLN A 5 -11.37 -3.00 1.57
CA GLN A 5 -10.15 -2.49 2.18
C GLN A 5 -9.11 -3.59 2.01
N GLY A 6 -8.22 -3.44 1.03
CA GLY A 6 -7.05 -4.29 0.82
C GLY A 6 -6.07 -4.13 1.97
N ASN A 7 -5.67 -5.27 2.54
CA ASN A 7 -4.72 -5.37 3.63
C ASN A 7 -3.32 -5.61 3.04
N ILE A 8 -2.53 -4.54 2.86
CA ILE A 8 -1.08 -4.76 2.81
C ILE A 8 -0.67 -5.37 4.16
N ASP A 9 0.04 -6.50 4.09
CA ASP A 9 0.72 -7.08 5.23
C ASP A 9 1.87 -6.12 5.64
N PRO A 10 1.89 -5.62 6.89
CA PRO A 10 2.96 -4.75 7.38
C PRO A 10 4.37 -5.34 7.20
N ALA A 11 4.50 -6.67 7.11
CA ALA A 11 5.76 -7.35 6.82
C ALA A 11 6.39 -6.89 5.50
N VAL A 12 5.61 -6.35 4.55
CA VAL A 12 6.14 -5.80 3.30
C VAL A 12 7.17 -4.69 3.53
N LEU A 13 7.08 -3.95 4.65
CA LEU A 13 7.98 -2.86 4.98
C LEU A 13 9.43 -3.32 5.25
N TYR A 14 9.64 -4.63 5.40
CA TYR A 14 10.97 -5.22 5.53
C TYR A 14 11.53 -5.79 4.22
N ALA A 15 10.76 -5.71 3.12
CA ALA A 15 11.17 -6.16 1.81
C ALA A 15 11.94 -5.06 1.04
N PRO A 16 12.68 -5.41 -0.03
CA PRO A 16 13.27 -4.42 -0.92
C PRO A 16 12.22 -3.47 -1.51
N PRO A 17 12.59 -2.22 -1.87
CA PRO A 17 11.67 -1.22 -2.41
C PRO A 17 10.79 -1.72 -3.56
N GLU A 18 11.36 -2.51 -4.48
CA GLU A 18 10.65 -3.04 -5.64
C GLU A 18 9.54 -4.02 -5.27
N ALA A 19 9.71 -4.73 -4.14
CA ALA A 19 8.68 -5.62 -3.62
C ALA A 19 7.54 -4.84 -2.97
N ILE A 20 7.85 -3.73 -2.27
CA ILE A 20 6.86 -2.81 -1.72
C ILE A 20 6.00 -2.23 -2.85
N GLU A 21 6.62 -1.72 -3.91
CA GLU A 21 5.90 -1.15 -5.04
C GLU A 21 4.99 -2.16 -5.75
N ARG A 22 5.49 -3.38 -5.97
CA ARG A 22 4.69 -4.46 -6.57
C ARG A 22 3.47 -4.81 -5.74
N GLU A 23 3.62 -4.85 -4.42
CA GLU A 23 2.51 -5.18 -3.53
C GLU A 23 1.47 -4.05 -3.51
N VAL A 24 1.91 -2.79 -3.49
CA VAL A 24 1.01 -1.64 -3.65
C VAL A 24 0.26 -1.71 -4.98
N ALA A 25 0.93 -2.02 -6.08
CA ALA A 25 0.31 -2.15 -7.39
C ALA A 25 -0.73 -3.28 -7.43
N ARG A 26 -0.39 -4.45 -6.88
CA ARG A 26 -1.30 -5.60 -6.77
C ARG A 26 -2.55 -5.22 -6.01
N VAL A 27 -2.36 -4.63 -4.84
CA VAL A 27 -3.45 -4.21 -3.97
C VAL A 27 -4.34 -3.20 -4.70
N LEU A 28 -3.79 -2.12 -5.26
CA LEU A 28 -4.55 -1.13 -6.04
C LEU A 28 -5.33 -1.74 -7.21
N ALA A 29 -4.77 -2.74 -7.90
CA ALA A 29 -5.46 -3.45 -8.97
C ALA A 29 -6.66 -4.27 -8.45
N ASP A 30 -6.52 -4.92 -7.29
CA ASP A 30 -7.57 -5.72 -6.66
C ASP A 30 -8.77 -4.86 -6.19
N PHE A 31 -8.55 -3.59 -5.85
CA PHE A 31 -9.62 -2.66 -5.48
C PHE A 31 -10.51 -2.22 -6.66
N GLY A 32 -9.99 -2.24 -7.89
CA GLY A 32 -10.68 -1.78 -9.09
C GLY A 32 -10.80 -0.24 -9.22
N GLN A 33 -11.42 0.23 -10.31
CA GLN A 33 -11.56 1.67 -10.59
C GLN A 33 -12.88 2.24 -10.04
N GLY A 34 -12.79 3.27 -9.19
CA GLY A 34 -13.94 4.02 -8.71
C GLY A 34 -13.59 5.09 -7.66
N PRO A 35 -14.37 6.18 -7.55
CA PRO A 35 -14.15 7.19 -6.51
C PRO A 35 -14.47 6.63 -5.12
N GLY A 36 -13.71 7.07 -4.11
CA GLY A 36 -13.94 6.72 -2.69
C GLY A 36 -12.94 5.74 -2.05
N HIS A 37 -11.74 5.59 -2.61
CA HIS A 37 -10.71 4.72 -2.05
C HIS A 37 -9.85 5.45 -1.01
N VAL A 38 -9.83 4.92 0.22
CA VAL A 38 -8.82 5.25 1.24
C VAL A 38 -7.91 4.05 1.36
N PHE A 39 -6.67 4.20 0.87
CA PHE A 39 -5.64 3.19 1.06
C PHE A 39 -5.29 3.11 2.55
N ASN A 40 -5.23 1.90 3.09
CA ASN A 40 -4.83 1.67 4.47
C ASN A 40 -4.08 0.34 4.60
N LEU A 41 -3.31 0.20 5.67
CA LEU A 41 -2.70 -1.06 6.04
C LEU A 41 -3.74 -1.93 6.77
N GLY A 42 -3.63 -3.26 6.67
CA GLY A 42 -4.51 -4.17 7.40
C GLY A 42 -4.30 -4.15 8.93
N HIS A 43 -3.22 -3.51 9.38
CA HIS A 43 -2.80 -3.33 10.76
C HIS A 43 -1.91 -2.08 10.88
N GLY A 44 -1.68 -1.57 12.09
CA GLY A 44 -0.77 -0.43 12.28
C GLY A 44 0.67 -0.76 11.85
N ILE A 45 1.43 0.26 11.41
CA ILE A 45 2.86 0.15 11.14
C ILE A 45 3.57 -0.22 12.45
N ALA A 46 4.43 -1.23 12.43
CA ALA A 46 5.21 -1.62 13.60
C ALA A 46 6.22 -0.51 13.96
N PRO A 47 6.45 -0.16 15.24
CA PRO A 47 7.33 0.95 15.62
C PRO A 47 8.79 0.85 15.12
N ASP A 48 9.22 -0.37 14.81
CA ASP A 48 10.54 -0.73 14.28
C ASP A 48 10.59 -0.76 12.74
N SER A 49 9.49 -0.43 12.07
CA SER A 49 9.46 -0.40 10.60
C SER A 49 10.46 0.62 10.06
N PRO A 50 11.26 0.28 9.04
CA PRO A 50 12.24 1.21 8.47
C PRO A 50 11.53 2.43 7.87
N PRO A 51 11.84 3.67 8.31
CA PRO A 51 11.19 4.88 7.80
C PRO A 51 11.30 5.04 6.27
N GLU A 52 12.40 4.57 5.68
CA GLU A 52 12.62 4.57 4.24
C GLU A 52 11.61 3.67 3.50
N SER A 53 11.28 2.50 4.05
CA SER A 53 10.29 1.59 3.48
C SER A 53 8.88 2.18 3.55
N VAL A 54 8.58 2.91 4.62
CA VAL A 54 7.30 3.64 4.76
C VAL A 54 7.21 4.73 3.70
N ALA A 55 8.29 5.47 3.45
CA ALA A 55 8.34 6.48 2.40
C ALA A 55 8.11 5.87 1.01
N VAL A 56 8.79 4.76 0.69
CA VAL A 56 8.59 4.01 -0.57
C VAL A 56 7.13 3.60 -0.74
N LEU A 57 6.51 3.06 0.32
CA LEU A 57 5.10 2.65 0.29
C LEU A 57 4.17 3.84 0.00
N VAL A 58 4.34 4.95 0.70
CA VAL A 58 3.52 6.16 0.51
C VAL A 58 3.68 6.73 -0.91
N ASP A 59 4.91 6.81 -1.41
CA ASP A 59 5.20 7.31 -2.75
C ASP A 59 4.62 6.40 -3.83
N ALA A 60 4.71 5.09 -3.66
CA ALA A 60 4.13 4.11 -4.57
C ALA A 60 2.60 4.26 -4.63
N VAL A 61 1.92 4.39 -3.49
CA VAL A 61 0.46 4.57 -3.43
C VAL A 61 0.06 5.82 -4.19
N HIS A 62 0.70 6.95 -3.88
CA HIS A 62 0.45 8.22 -4.54
C HIS A 62 0.69 8.16 -6.06
N ARG A 63 1.77 7.54 -6.49
CA ARG A 63 2.13 7.45 -7.91
C ARG A 63 1.16 6.57 -8.70
N LEU A 64 0.76 5.43 -8.13
CA LEU A 64 -0.05 4.42 -8.81
C LEU A 64 -1.55 4.69 -8.71
N SER A 65 -2.03 5.44 -7.71
CA SER A 65 -3.45 5.77 -7.54
C SER A 65 -3.91 7.02 -8.30
N ARG A 66 -2.99 7.79 -8.90
CA ARG A 66 -3.29 9.00 -9.70
C ARG A 66 -3.55 8.71 -11.18
N GLY A 67 -3.53 7.43 -11.58
CA GLY A 67 -3.80 6.97 -12.95
C GLY A 67 -5.26 6.63 -13.21
#